data_AF-M5E2R4-F1
#
_entry.id   AF-M5E2R4-F1
#
_cell.length_a   1.000
_cell.length_b   1.000
_cell.length_c   1.000
_cell.angle_alpha   90.00
_cell.angle_beta   90.00
_cell.angle_gamma   90.00
#
_symmetry.space_group_name_H-M   'P 1'
#
loop_
_entity.id
_entity.type
_entity.pdbx_description
1 polymer ?
#
loop_
_entity_poly.entity_id
_entity_poly.type
_entity_poly.pdbx_seq_one_letter_code
_entity_poly.pdbx_strand_id
1 'polypeptide(L)'
;MKNRYLVVLTILFILTFTTVISADQIKLQNGQSFRGEIRNSSIKIRTSYAEISIQSRFLKNIKKEAGNFVFSLSENNRFSGELLDEITIALDSSQSSYSSAEIEAVNFSNTSSFKDNKAVNITTTNGDFFFANTVEDSISIKTSLGSPLNIKYSNISSIEYLNNENIYLINRKNASEIKANFSQQSLILWPSAGEIFELNLNYLQKLVVN
;
A
#
# COMPACT_ATOMS: atom_id res chain seq x y z
N MET A 1 -48.46 -37.36 0.88
CA MET A 1 -47.54 -36.76 -0.13
C MET A 1 -47.21 -35.28 0.11
N LYS A 2 -47.99 -34.51 0.88
CA LYS A 2 -47.74 -33.06 1.15
C LYS A 2 -46.44 -32.74 1.92
N ASN A 3 -46.02 -33.58 2.88
CA ASN A 3 -44.83 -33.30 3.70
C ASN A 3 -43.49 -33.45 2.98
N ARG A 4 -43.40 -34.23 1.90
CA ARG A 4 -42.14 -34.45 1.18
C ARG A 4 -41.71 -33.20 0.40
N TYR A 5 -42.66 -32.49 -0.20
CA TYR A 5 -42.38 -31.23 -0.90
C TYR A 5 -41.96 -30.11 0.06
N LEU A 6 -42.51 -30.09 1.27
CA LEU A 6 -42.15 -29.09 2.28
C LEU A 6 -40.73 -29.31 2.82
N VAL A 7 -40.31 -30.56 3.02
CA VAL A 7 -38.93 -30.90 3.41
C VAL A 7 -37.93 -30.54 2.30
N VAL A 8 -38.24 -30.86 1.04
CA VAL A 8 -37.39 -30.51 -0.11
C VAL A 8 -37.27 -28.99 -0.28
N LEU A 9 -38.37 -28.25 -0.11
CA LEU A 9 -38.35 -26.79 -0.19
C LEU A 9 -37.50 -26.16 0.94
N THR A 10 -37.57 -26.74 2.15
CA THR A 10 -36.80 -26.25 3.31
C THR A 10 -35.30 -26.50 3.13
N ILE A 11 -34.90 -27.67 2.60
CA ILE A 11 -33.50 -28.00 2.30
C ILE A 11 -32.96 -27.08 1.19
N LEU A 12 -33.77 -26.80 0.15
CA LEU A 12 -33.40 -25.88 -0.92
C LEU A 12 -33.20 -24.45 -0.40
N PHE A 13 -34.03 -24.00 0.54
CA PHE A 13 -33.92 -22.69 1.18
C PHE A 13 -32.63 -22.59 2.03
N ILE A 14 -32.29 -23.63 2.80
CA ILE A 14 -31.06 -23.64 3.62
C ILE A 14 -29.79 -23.56 2.74
N LEU A 15 -29.81 -24.17 1.55
CA LEU A 15 -28.68 -24.14 0.61
C LEU A 15 -28.51 -22.80 -0.12
N THR A 16 -29.55 -21.96 -0.22
CA THR A 16 -29.45 -20.63 -0.86
C THR A 16 -29.05 -19.50 0.09
N PHE A 17 -29.08 -19.73 1.41
CA PHE A 17 -28.78 -18.72 2.43
C PHE A 17 -27.50 -19.01 3.23
N THR A 18 -26.55 -19.78 2.69
CA THR A 18 -25.19 -19.77 3.24
C THR A 18 -24.50 -18.48 2.82
N THR A 19 -24.75 -17.38 3.53
CA THR A 19 -23.87 -16.22 3.45
C THR A 19 -22.51 -16.68 3.94
N VAL A 20 -21.50 -16.62 3.07
CA VAL A 20 -20.12 -16.80 3.50
C VAL A 20 -19.84 -15.62 4.41
N ILE A 21 -19.86 -15.85 5.73
CA ILE A 21 -19.44 -14.85 6.71
C ILE A 21 -17.93 -14.70 6.53
N SER A 22 -17.54 -13.71 5.73
CA SER A 22 -16.14 -13.32 5.56
C SER A 22 -15.72 -12.62 6.86
N ALA A 23 -14.75 -13.20 7.56
CA ALA A 23 -14.19 -12.65 8.78
C ALA A 23 -12.68 -12.49 8.59
N ASP A 24 -12.13 -11.41 9.12
CA ASP A 24 -10.70 -11.19 9.13
C ASP A 24 -10.02 -12.25 10.00
N GLN A 25 -8.73 -12.44 9.80
CA GLN A 25 -7.95 -13.44 10.52
C GLN A 25 -6.62 -12.86 10.97
N ILE A 26 -6.28 -13.05 12.24
CA ILE A 26 -4.95 -12.82 12.77
C ILE A 26 -4.29 -14.16 13.11
N LYS A 27 -3.01 -14.29 12.78
CA LYS A 27 -2.15 -15.43 13.12
C LYS A 27 -0.98 -14.89 13.94
N LEU A 28 -0.75 -15.53 15.08
CA LEU A 28 0.34 -15.19 16.00
C LEU A 28 1.55 -16.09 15.78
N GLN A 29 2.72 -15.62 16.17
CA GLN A 29 3.99 -16.35 16.05
C GLN A 29 4.03 -17.63 16.89
N ASN A 30 3.20 -17.73 17.94
CA ASN A 30 3.06 -18.94 18.73
C ASN A 30 2.16 -20.01 18.06
N GLY A 31 1.67 -19.76 16.84
CA GLY A 31 0.81 -20.67 16.07
C GLY A 31 -0.69 -20.51 16.32
N GLN A 32 -1.11 -19.70 17.30
CA GLN A 32 -2.52 -19.41 17.51
C GLN A 32 -3.09 -18.57 16.36
N SER A 33 -4.37 -18.76 16.06
CA SER A 33 -5.07 -17.94 15.08
C SER A 33 -6.49 -17.64 15.52
N PHE A 34 -6.91 -16.40 15.31
CA PHE A 34 -8.22 -15.91 15.68
C PHE A 34 -8.93 -15.37 14.43
N ARG A 35 -10.24 -15.56 14.37
CA ARG A 35 -11.11 -15.05 13.31
C ARG A 35 -12.11 -14.07 13.92
N GLY A 36 -12.29 -12.92 13.28
CA GLY A 36 -13.09 -11.83 13.83
C GLY A 36 -13.06 -10.61 12.93
N GLU A 37 -13.29 -9.43 13.50
CA GLU A 37 -13.24 -8.17 12.76
C GLU A 37 -12.06 -7.34 13.26
N ILE A 38 -11.14 -6.95 12.36
CA ILE A 38 -10.07 -6.01 12.70
C ILE A 38 -10.67 -4.62 12.88
N ARG A 39 -10.44 -4.03 14.06
CA ARG A 39 -11.05 -2.74 14.45
C ARG A 39 -10.22 -1.52 14.07
N ASN A 40 -8.95 -1.72 13.70
CA ASN A 40 -8.10 -0.64 13.21
C ASN A 40 -8.68 -0.06 11.92
N SER A 41 -9.10 1.22 11.93
CA SER A 41 -9.53 1.93 10.72
C SER A 41 -8.35 2.27 9.80
N SER A 42 -7.19 2.51 10.40
CA SER A 42 -5.90 2.69 9.75
C SER A 42 -4.82 1.96 10.55
N ILE A 43 -3.73 1.61 9.87
CA ILE A 43 -2.56 0.94 10.44
C ILE A 43 -1.31 1.66 9.96
N LYS A 44 -0.44 2.02 10.90
CA LYS A 44 0.83 2.70 10.64
C LYS A 44 1.96 1.71 10.36
N ILE A 45 2.74 2.05 9.34
CA ILE A 45 3.97 1.36 8.98
C ILE A 45 5.13 2.36 8.93
N ARG A 46 6.29 1.97 9.45
CA ARG A 46 7.56 2.67 9.24
C ARG A 46 8.37 1.94 8.18
N THR A 47 8.39 2.51 6.98
CA THR A 47 9.25 2.05 5.88
C THR A 47 10.64 2.66 6.02
N SER A 48 11.58 2.29 5.14
CA SER A 48 12.91 2.94 5.11
C SER A 48 12.86 4.41 4.68
N TYR A 49 11.76 4.84 4.05
CA TYR A 49 11.66 6.15 3.41
C TYR A 49 10.62 7.08 4.05
N ALA A 50 9.66 6.55 4.81
CA ALA A 50 8.62 7.32 5.50
C ALA A 50 7.87 6.49 6.55
N GLU A 51 7.22 7.18 7.49
CA GLU A 51 6.11 6.64 8.28
C GLU A 51 4.79 6.94 7.56
N ILE A 52 3.94 5.93 7.39
CA ILE A 52 2.74 6.01 6.56
C ILE A 52 1.55 5.43 7.32
N SER A 53 0.46 6.19 7.40
CA SER A 53 -0.84 5.72 7.87
C SER A 53 -1.64 5.14 6.70
N ILE A 54 -1.90 3.83 6.72
CA ILE A 54 -2.60 3.10 5.66
C ILE A 54 -4.02 2.77 6.11
N GLN A 55 -5.03 3.09 5.31
CA GLN A 55 -6.42 2.77 5.65
C GLN A 55 -6.68 1.26 5.49
N SER A 56 -7.20 0.63 6.55
CA SER A 56 -7.35 -0.82 6.61
C SER A 56 -8.30 -1.39 5.55
N ARG A 57 -9.28 -0.60 5.11
CA ARG A 57 -10.23 -0.99 4.05
C ARG A 57 -9.56 -1.35 2.72
N PHE A 58 -8.31 -0.93 2.52
CA PHE A 58 -7.52 -1.21 1.32
C PHE A 58 -6.50 -2.33 1.51
N LEU A 59 -6.33 -2.83 2.75
CA LEU A 59 -5.43 -3.93 3.02
C LEU A 59 -6.04 -5.26 2.60
N LYS A 60 -5.19 -6.12 2.04
CA LYS A 60 -5.47 -7.53 1.78
C LYS A 60 -4.82 -8.39 2.85
N ASN A 61 -3.55 -8.13 3.16
CA ASN A 61 -2.84 -8.78 4.25
C ASN A 61 -1.67 -7.93 4.76
N ILE A 62 -1.27 -8.23 5.99
CA ILE A 62 -0.01 -7.82 6.60
C ILE A 62 0.70 -9.11 6.98
N LYS A 63 1.94 -9.32 6.54
CA LYS A 63 2.66 -10.57 6.82
C LYS A 63 4.11 -10.30 7.17
N LYS A 64 4.63 -11.00 8.18
CA LYS A 64 6.05 -10.95 8.53
C LYS A 64 6.87 -11.71 7.49
N GLU A 65 7.82 -11.03 6.85
CA GLU A 65 8.75 -11.57 5.84
C GLU A 65 10.16 -11.03 6.10
N ALA A 66 11.13 -11.93 6.26
CA ALA A 66 12.54 -11.59 6.49
C ALA A 66 12.79 -10.54 7.61
N GLY A 67 12.00 -10.59 8.68
CA GLY A 67 12.13 -9.70 9.85
C GLY A 67 11.29 -8.41 9.78
N ASN A 68 10.78 -8.02 8.61
CA ASN A 68 9.87 -6.88 8.43
C ASN A 68 8.43 -7.36 8.19
N PHE A 69 7.47 -6.44 8.21
CA PHE A 69 6.13 -6.68 7.72
C PHE A 69 5.98 -6.19 6.28
N VAL A 70 5.26 -6.97 5.48
CA VAL A 70 4.84 -6.62 4.13
C VAL A 70 3.34 -6.41 4.15
N PHE A 71 2.93 -5.21 3.78
CA PHE A 71 1.54 -4.80 3.66
C PHE A 71 1.18 -4.97 2.19
N SER A 72 0.32 -5.92 1.88
CA SER A 72 -0.26 -6.10 0.55
C SER A 72 -1.64 -5.46 0.51
N LEU A 73 -1.87 -4.61 -0.47
CA LEU A 73 -3.11 -3.86 -0.64
C LEU A 73 -3.81 -4.23 -1.96
N SER A 74 -4.96 -3.64 -2.21
CA SER A 74 -5.61 -3.71 -3.52
C SER A 74 -4.69 -3.22 -4.65
N GLU A 75 -4.99 -3.67 -5.86
CA GLU A 75 -4.31 -3.23 -7.09
C GLU A 75 -2.78 -3.32 -7.02
N ASN A 76 -2.29 -4.37 -6.36
CA ASN A 76 -0.87 -4.70 -6.20
C ASN A 76 -0.05 -3.64 -5.46
N ASN A 77 -0.69 -2.72 -4.72
CA ASN A 77 0.04 -1.79 -3.87
C ASN A 77 0.71 -2.57 -2.73
N ARG A 78 1.95 -2.22 -2.44
CA ARG A 78 2.81 -2.93 -1.49
C ARG A 78 3.67 -1.93 -0.75
N PHE A 79 3.68 -2.05 0.57
CA PHE A 79 4.62 -1.37 1.46
C PHE A 79 5.35 -2.39 2.33
N SER A 80 6.58 -2.11 2.72
CA SER A 80 7.35 -2.98 3.61
C SER A 80 8.13 -2.19 4.66
N GLY A 81 8.12 -2.70 5.89
CA GLY A 81 8.68 -1.99 7.03
C GLY A 81 8.25 -2.54 8.38
N GLU A 82 8.41 -1.72 9.41
CA GLU A 82 8.01 -2.02 10.79
C GLU A 82 6.51 -1.70 10.98
N LEU A 83 5.75 -2.66 11.53
CA LEU A 83 4.38 -2.42 11.98
C LEU A 83 4.42 -1.69 13.33
N LEU A 84 3.88 -0.46 13.37
CA LEU A 84 3.95 0.39 14.55
C LEU A 84 2.75 0.24 15.49
N ASP A 85 1.58 -0.09 14.94
CA ASP A 85 0.35 -0.21 15.71
C ASP A 85 0.16 -1.64 16.23
N GLU A 86 -0.52 -1.74 17.38
CA GLU A 86 -1.15 -3.00 17.77
C GLU A 86 -2.36 -3.28 16.87
N ILE A 87 -2.62 -4.56 16.62
CA ILE A 87 -3.78 -4.99 15.85
C ILE A 87 -4.86 -5.48 16.81
N THR A 88 -5.99 -4.78 16.82
CA THR A 88 -7.16 -5.11 17.64
C THR A 88 -8.15 -5.93 16.81
N ILE A 89 -8.45 -7.14 17.27
CA ILE A 89 -9.47 -8.00 16.71
C ILE A 89 -10.64 -8.15 17.68
N ALA A 90 -11.86 -8.00 17.18
CA ALA A 90 -13.08 -8.32 17.92
C ALA A 90 -13.49 -9.77 17.64
N LEU A 91 -13.60 -10.55 18.72
CA LEU A 91 -14.01 -11.95 18.74
C LEU A 91 -15.33 -12.04 19.50
N ASP A 92 -16.44 -12.29 18.80
CA ASP A 92 -17.80 -12.38 19.33
C ASP A 92 -18.14 -11.33 20.43
N SER A 93 -17.88 -11.65 21.70
CA SER A 93 -18.16 -10.81 22.88
C SER A 93 -16.95 -10.13 23.51
N SER A 94 -15.77 -10.20 22.89
CA SER A 94 -14.51 -9.67 23.44
C SER A 94 -13.66 -8.99 22.36
N GLN A 95 -12.69 -8.20 22.80
CA GLN A 95 -11.65 -7.66 21.92
C GLN A 95 -10.29 -8.03 22.49
N SER A 96 -9.32 -8.23 21.60
CA SER A 96 -7.94 -8.48 21.98
C SER A 96 -7.02 -7.68 21.06
N SER A 97 -6.01 -7.05 21.64
CA SER A 97 -4.97 -6.34 20.90
C SER A 97 -3.69 -7.15 20.97
N TYR A 98 -2.98 -7.21 19.84
CA TYR A 98 -1.71 -7.91 19.73
C TYR A 98 -0.65 -6.95 19.20
N SER A 99 0.51 -6.97 19.85
CA SER A 99 1.66 -6.19 19.43
C SER A 99 2.30 -6.77 18.16
N SER A 100 3.06 -5.96 17.43
CA SER A 100 3.79 -6.41 16.24
C SER A 100 4.76 -7.57 16.53
N ALA A 101 5.25 -7.69 17.76
CA ALA A 101 6.11 -8.80 18.20
C ALA A 101 5.38 -10.14 18.27
N GLU A 102 4.07 -10.14 18.50
CA GLU A 102 3.24 -11.35 18.62
C GLU A 102 2.67 -11.80 17.27
N ILE A 103 2.53 -10.87 16.33
CA ILE A 103 1.86 -11.11 15.05
C ILE A 103 2.79 -11.80 14.07
N GLU A 104 2.26 -12.81 13.37
CA GLU A 104 2.87 -13.42 12.19
C GLU A 104 2.19 -12.90 10.91
N ALA A 105 0.85 -12.87 10.89
CA ALA A 105 0.08 -12.38 9.76
C ALA A 105 -1.30 -11.87 10.16
N VAL A 106 -1.82 -10.92 9.38
CA VAL A 106 -3.21 -10.44 9.40
C VAL A 106 -3.76 -10.57 7.98
N ASN A 107 -4.92 -11.19 7.81
CA ASN A 107 -5.62 -11.29 6.54
C ASN A 107 -6.95 -10.57 6.67
N PHE A 108 -7.20 -9.66 5.73
CA PHE A 108 -8.44 -8.89 5.67
C PHE A 108 -9.40 -9.60 4.71
N SER A 109 -10.61 -9.78 5.19
CA SER A 109 -11.68 -10.53 4.54
C SER A 109 -12.35 -9.75 3.40
N ASN A 110 -12.24 -8.42 3.47
CA ASN A 110 -12.76 -7.48 2.49
C ASN A 110 -11.68 -6.45 2.15
N THR A 111 -11.45 -6.23 0.85
CA THR A 111 -10.49 -5.23 0.36
C THR A 111 -11.15 -4.41 -0.73
N SER A 112 -11.19 -3.09 -0.53
CA SER A 112 -11.74 -2.14 -1.51
C SER A 112 -10.71 -1.79 -2.59
N SER A 113 -11.17 -1.51 -3.81
CA SER A 113 -10.33 -0.92 -4.86
C SER A 113 -10.08 0.57 -4.60
N PHE A 114 -9.04 1.13 -5.22
CA PHE A 114 -8.79 2.56 -5.21
C PHE A 114 -9.69 3.26 -6.23
N LYS A 115 -10.14 4.47 -5.89
CA LYS A 115 -10.82 5.35 -6.86
C LYS A 115 -9.97 6.55 -7.25
N ASP A 116 -9.14 7.01 -6.31
CA ASP A 116 -8.42 8.26 -6.40
C ASP A 116 -6.90 8.07 -6.24
N ASN A 117 -6.15 9.15 -6.48
CA ASN A 117 -4.71 9.27 -6.27
C ASN A 117 -3.83 8.30 -7.06
N LYS A 118 -4.05 8.22 -8.38
CA LYS A 118 -3.33 7.30 -9.28
C LYS A 118 -2.62 8.02 -10.43
N ALA A 119 -2.23 9.28 -10.27
CA ALA A 119 -1.54 10.02 -11.33
C ALA A 119 -0.12 9.49 -11.60
N VAL A 120 0.52 8.88 -10.61
CA VAL A 120 1.86 8.28 -10.73
C VAL A 120 1.93 6.89 -10.10
N ASN A 121 2.84 6.07 -10.63
CA ASN A 121 3.23 4.79 -10.05
C ASN A 121 4.65 4.95 -9.51
N ILE A 122 4.85 4.66 -8.23
CA ILE A 122 6.16 4.73 -7.59
C ILE A 122 6.68 3.32 -7.36
N THR A 123 7.96 3.12 -7.66
CA THR A 123 8.75 1.98 -7.19
C THR A 123 9.91 2.51 -6.39
N THR A 124 10.10 1.98 -5.20
CA THR A 124 11.21 2.37 -4.31
C THR A 124 12.34 1.35 -4.34
N THR A 125 13.51 1.72 -3.84
CA THR A 125 14.71 0.87 -3.85
C THR A 125 14.58 -0.40 -3.00
N ASN A 126 13.66 -0.43 -2.02
CA ASN A 126 13.30 -1.65 -1.27
C ASN A 126 12.22 -2.51 -1.97
N GLY A 127 11.82 -2.16 -3.19
CA GLY A 127 10.84 -2.91 -3.98
C GLY A 127 9.38 -2.66 -3.60
N ASP A 128 9.09 -1.63 -2.80
CA ASP A 128 7.71 -1.20 -2.59
C ASP A 128 7.16 -0.58 -3.86
N PHE A 129 5.85 -0.75 -4.06
CA PHE A 129 5.15 -0.28 -5.24
C PHE A 129 3.81 0.31 -4.83
N PHE A 130 3.51 1.53 -5.25
CA PHE A 130 2.23 2.14 -4.93
C PHE A 130 1.81 3.20 -5.94
N PHE A 131 0.50 3.40 -6.03
CA PHE A 131 -0.11 4.52 -6.74
C PHE A 131 -0.16 5.76 -5.85
N ALA A 132 0.10 6.92 -6.43
CA ALA A 132 -0.01 8.20 -5.75
C ALA A 132 -0.41 9.33 -6.69
N ASN A 133 -0.81 10.46 -6.12
CA ASN A 133 -0.68 11.77 -6.75
C ASN A 133 0.55 12.48 -6.19
N THR A 134 1.18 13.30 -7.01
CA THR A 134 2.18 14.28 -6.54
C THR A 134 1.42 15.49 -6.02
N VAL A 135 1.79 16.00 -4.84
CA VAL A 135 1.20 17.25 -4.32
C VAL A 135 1.75 18.45 -5.10
N GLU A 136 3.01 18.36 -5.52
CA GLU A 136 3.67 19.34 -6.37
C GLU A 136 3.41 19.06 -7.86
N ASP A 137 3.46 20.10 -8.69
CA ASP A 137 3.23 20.01 -10.13
C ASP A 137 4.51 19.73 -10.94
N SER A 138 5.67 19.76 -10.29
CA SER A 138 6.98 19.70 -10.93
C SER A 138 8.04 19.08 -10.02
N ILE A 139 9.16 18.69 -10.64
CA ILE A 139 10.42 18.35 -9.98
C ILE A 139 11.47 19.40 -10.30
N SER A 140 12.43 19.57 -9.40
CA SER A 140 13.59 20.44 -9.55
C SER A 140 14.86 19.63 -9.70
N ILE A 141 15.63 19.89 -10.76
CA ILE A 141 16.86 19.18 -11.08
C ILE A 141 18.07 20.12 -11.08
N LYS A 142 19.24 19.58 -10.78
CA LYS A 142 20.51 20.31 -10.80
C LYS A 142 20.94 20.54 -12.24
N THR A 143 21.44 21.73 -12.52
CA THR A 143 22.03 22.07 -13.82
C THR A 143 23.49 22.46 -13.65
N SER A 144 24.29 22.34 -14.71
CA SER A 144 25.67 22.81 -14.74
C SER A 144 25.79 24.34 -14.62
N LEU A 145 24.70 25.08 -14.84
CA LEU A 145 24.64 26.54 -14.80
C LEU A 145 24.33 27.09 -13.38
N GLY A 146 24.24 26.22 -12.37
CA GLY A 146 24.09 26.60 -10.97
C GLY A 146 22.65 26.86 -10.52
N SER A 147 21.75 27.31 -11.40
CA SER A 147 20.33 27.43 -11.08
C SER A 147 19.58 26.11 -11.33
N PRO A 148 18.73 25.65 -10.39
CA PRO A 148 17.88 24.50 -10.63
C PRO A 148 16.92 24.71 -11.81
N LEU A 149 16.63 23.64 -12.54
CA LEU A 149 15.60 23.63 -13.57
C LEU A 149 14.37 22.89 -13.06
N ASN A 150 13.21 23.53 -13.13
CA ASN A 150 11.93 22.91 -12.77
C ASN A 150 11.27 22.30 -14.01
N ILE A 151 10.87 21.04 -13.91
CA ILE A 151 10.20 20.28 -14.98
C ILE A 151 8.85 19.81 -14.46
N LYS A 152 7.78 20.25 -15.12
CA LYS A 152 6.40 19.83 -14.77
C LYS A 152 6.19 18.34 -15.02
N TYR A 153 5.47 17.67 -14.12
CA TYR A 153 5.08 16.26 -14.28
C TYR A 153 4.26 16.03 -15.56
N SER A 154 3.48 17.03 -15.99
CA SER A 154 2.76 16.97 -17.28
C SER A 154 3.67 16.78 -18.50
N ASN A 155 4.95 17.15 -18.39
CA ASN A 155 5.97 17.00 -19.43
C ASN A 155 6.89 15.79 -19.22
N ILE A 156 6.64 14.96 -18.20
CA ILE A 156 7.45 13.79 -17.84
C ILE A 156 6.65 12.53 -18.14
N SER A 157 7.28 11.52 -18.76
CA SER A 157 6.72 10.18 -18.89
C SER A 157 7.20 9.27 -17.76
N SER A 158 8.49 9.33 -17.41
CA SER A 158 9.05 8.60 -16.29
C SER A 158 10.32 9.24 -15.74
N ILE A 159 10.66 8.86 -14.51
CA ILE A 159 11.95 9.12 -13.89
C ILE A 159 12.49 7.78 -13.40
N GLU A 160 13.74 7.46 -13.73
CA GLU A 160 14.36 6.19 -13.37
C GLU A 160 15.76 6.40 -12.80
N TYR A 161 16.05 5.79 -11.66
CA TYR A 161 17.37 5.84 -11.05
C TYR A 161 18.32 4.86 -11.75
N LEU A 162 19.40 5.40 -12.32
CA LEU A 162 20.44 4.63 -12.98
C LEU A 162 21.54 4.27 -11.98
N ASN A 163 21.42 3.10 -11.34
CA ASN A 163 22.34 2.62 -10.30
C ASN A 163 23.83 2.72 -10.69
N ASN A 164 24.16 2.41 -11.95
CA ASN A 164 25.54 2.39 -12.44
C ASN A 164 26.18 3.79 -12.53
N GLU A 165 25.35 4.84 -12.63
CA GLU A 165 25.79 6.22 -12.84
C GLU A 165 25.46 7.12 -11.64
N ASN A 166 24.69 6.61 -10.65
CA ASN A 166 24.19 7.39 -9.51
C ASN A 166 23.53 8.71 -9.95
N ILE A 167 22.62 8.60 -10.92
CA ILE A 167 21.91 9.72 -11.54
C ILE A 167 20.50 9.27 -11.95
N TYR A 168 19.59 10.23 -12.15
CA TYR A 168 18.25 9.94 -12.64
C TYR A 168 18.13 10.23 -14.14
N LEU A 169 17.51 9.31 -14.86
CA LEU A 169 17.05 9.50 -16.22
C LEU A 169 15.62 10.01 -16.20
N ILE A 170 15.42 11.23 -16.68
CA ILE A 170 14.11 11.88 -16.78
C ILE A 170 13.66 11.80 -18.23
N ASN A 171 12.73 10.90 -18.49
CA ASN A 171 12.10 10.73 -19.80
C ASN A 171 11.00 11.78 -19.93
N ARG A 172 11.08 12.59 -20.99
CA ARG A 172 10.16 13.70 -21.22
C ARG A 172 9.20 13.40 -22.35
N LYS A 173 7.98 13.92 -22.25
CA LYS A 173 7.01 13.90 -23.34
C LYS A 173 7.46 14.89 -24.42
N ASN A 174 7.62 14.43 -25.65
CA ASN A 174 7.95 15.26 -26.82
C ASN A 174 9.26 16.07 -26.70
N ALA A 175 10.22 15.61 -25.89
CA ALA A 175 11.53 16.24 -25.74
C ALA A 175 12.58 15.17 -25.41
N SER A 176 13.87 15.49 -25.63
CA SER A 176 14.97 14.58 -25.32
C SER A 176 15.00 14.21 -23.83
N GLU A 177 15.49 13.05 -23.47
CA GLU A 177 15.75 12.68 -22.09
C GLU A 177 16.77 13.61 -21.42
N ILE A 178 16.73 13.72 -20.09
CA ILE A 178 17.71 14.43 -19.28
C ILE A 178 18.28 13.46 -18.25
N LYS A 179 19.61 13.37 -18.17
CA LYS A 179 20.29 12.76 -17.02
C LYS A 179 20.66 13.85 -16.02
N ALA A 180 20.07 13.82 -14.84
CA ALA A 180 20.35 14.79 -13.79
C ALA A 180 20.10 14.24 -12.38
N ASN A 181 20.67 14.91 -11.39
CA ASN A 181 20.31 14.71 -10.00
C ASN A 181 19.27 15.74 -9.57
N PHE A 182 18.44 15.39 -8.61
CA PHE A 182 17.47 16.33 -8.05
C PHE A 182 18.15 17.46 -7.26
N SER A 183 17.55 18.64 -7.32
CA SER A 183 17.88 19.78 -6.45
C SER A 183 17.12 19.72 -5.13
N GLN A 184 15.94 19.12 -5.12
CA GLN A 184 15.15 18.84 -3.92
C GLN A 184 15.54 17.50 -3.27
N GLN A 185 15.16 17.32 -2.00
CA GLN A 185 15.49 16.11 -1.23
C GLN A 185 14.36 15.08 -1.21
N SER A 186 13.10 15.54 -1.30
CA SER A 186 11.91 14.69 -1.20
C SER A 186 10.88 15.03 -2.27
N LEU A 187 9.93 14.10 -2.45
CA LEU A 187 8.66 14.32 -3.14
C LEU A 187 7.53 14.26 -2.11
N ILE A 188 6.60 15.19 -2.17
CA ILE A 188 5.37 15.11 -1.37
C ILE A 188 4.33 14.31 -2.16
N LEU A 189 3.95 13.15 -1.62
CA LEU A 189 3.08 12.18 -2.29
C LEU A 189 1.80 11.96 -1.49
N TRP A 190 0.69 11.90 -2.21
CA TRP A 190 -0.59 11.43 -1.68
C TRP A 190 -0.89 10.03 -2.22
N PRO A 191 -0.60 8.95 -1.48
CA PRO A 191 -0.85 7.59 -1.94
C PRO A 191 -2.35 7.27 -2.04
N SER A 192 -2.72 6.31 -2.90
CA SER A 192 -4.11 5.84 -3.01
C SER A 192 -4.69 5.24 -1.73
N ALA A 193 -3.84 4.71 -0.86
CA ALA A 193 -4.25 3.94 0.30
C ALA A 193 -4.05 4.61 1.65
N GLY A 194 -3.50 5.83 1.68
CA GLY A 194 -3.00 6.41 2.92
C GLY A 194 -2.94 7.93 2.91
N GLU A 195 -2.35 8.44 3.99
CA GLU A 195 -2.13 9.87 4.18
C GLU A 195 -0.93 10.38 3.38
N ILE A 196 -0.88 11.69 3.18
CA ILE A 196 0.23 12.37 2.50
C ILE A 196 1.52 12.12 3.28
N PHE A 197 2.61 11.81 2.58
CA PHE A 197 3.93 11.67 3.17
C PHE A 197 5.03 12.21 2.25
N GLU A 198 6.20 12.43 2.83
CA GLU A 198 7.39 12.82 2.09
C GLU A 198 8.24 11.59 1.74
N LEU A 199 8.40 11.32 0.45
CA LEU A 199 9.32 10.30 -0.04
C LEU A 199 10.70 10.92 -0.20
N ASN A 200 11.68 10.49 0.60
CA ASN A 200 13.08 10.85 0.35
C ASN A 200 13.54 10.26 -1.00
N LEU A 201 14.05 11.12 -1.88
CA LEU A 201 14.37 10.77 -3.26
C LEU A 201 15.47 9.72 -3.38
N ASN A 202 16.34 9.55 -2.38
CA ASN A 202 17.34 8.47 -2.39
C ASN A 202 16.72 7.07 -2.37
N TYR A 203 15.44 6.95 -2.02
CA TYR A 203 14.68 5.70 -2.09
C TYR A 203 13.84 5.58 -3.36
N LEU A 204 13.81 6.59 -4.23
CA LEU A 204 13.10 6.49 -5.50
C LEU A 204 13.89 5.61 -6.47
N GLN A 205 13.31 4.49 -6.89
CA GLN A 205 13.86 3.69 -7.99
C GLN A 205 13.24 4.13 -9.32
N LYS A 206 11.91 4.27 -9.35
CA LYS A 206 11.17 4.63 -10.56
C LYS A 206 9.89 5.39 -10.24
N LEU A 207 9.60 6.40 -11.04
CA LEU A 207 8.31 7.08 -11.10
C LEU A 207 7.80 7.00 -12.54
N VAL A 208 6.55 6.58 -12.73
CA VAL A 208 5.87 6.61 -14.03
C VAL A 208 4.65 7.52 -13.93
N VAL A 209 4.50 8.45 -14.86
CA VAL A 209 3.33 9.34 -14.94
C VAL A 209 2.28 8.67 -15.83
N ASN A 210 1.06 8.51 -15.31
CA ASN A 210 -0.06 7.88 -16.02
C ASN A 210 -0.79 8.87 -16.94
#